data_AF-A0A2K2TRS4-F1
#
_entry.id   AF-A0A2K2TRS4-F1
#
_cell.length_a   1.000
_cell.length_b   1.000
_cell.length_c   1.000
_cell.angle_alpha   90.00
_cell.angle_beta   90.00
_cell.angle_gamma   90.00
#
_symmetry.space_group_name_H-M   'P 1'
#
loop_
_entity.id
_entity.type
_entity.pdbx_description
1 polymer ?
#
loop_
_entity_poly.entity_id
_entity_poly.type
_entity_poly.pdbx_seq_one_letter_code
_entity_poly.pdbx_strand_id
1 'polypeptide(L)'
;MRLRGSYTVEAAAVMGIVLMALCILLQTALGWKEDTVGIMKLHETVEYMRYHKDLSSLSVPEYRIQVSENGKKVSGQYLGNKRTVRIEHDLYEPEEFIRMISLIVE
;
A
#
# COMPACT_ATOMS: atom_id res chain seq x y z
N MET A 1 40.42 24.32 32.36
CA MET A 1 40.48 22.91 32.83
C MET A 1 39.76 22.04 31.81
N ARG A 2 40.47 21.13 31.12
CA ARG A 2 39.85 20.16 30.20
C ARG A 2 39.28 19.02 31.04
N LEU A 3 37.96 18.98 31.21
CA LEU A 3 37.28 17.83 31.79
C LEU A 3 37.39 16.68 30.77
N ARG A 4 38.24 15.68 31.06
CA ARG A 4 38.24 14.41 30.33
C ARG A 4 36.92 13.72 30.65
N GLY A 5 36.04 13.59 29.66
CA GLY A 5 34.82 12.81 29.80
C GLY A 5 35.16 11.35 30.12
N SER A 6 34.40 10.73 31.03
CA SER A 6 34.51 9.29 31.26
C SER A 6 34.07 8.55 30.00
N TYR A 7 34.88 7.60 29.54
CA TYR A 7 34.65 6.78 28.34
C TYR A 7 33.27 6.11 28.30
N THR A 8 32.69 5.84 29.47
CA THR A 8 31.34 5.27 29.63
C THR A 8 30.23 6.23 29.18
N VAL A 9 30.36 7.53 29.42
CA VAL A 9 29.36 8.53 29.03
C VAL A 9 29.40 8.74 27.51
N GLU A 10 30.59 8.76 26.94
CA GLU A 10 30.78 8.88 25.49
C GLU A 10 30.24 7.64 24.76
N ALA A 11 30.53 6.44 25.28
CA ALA A 11 29.97 5.20 24.74
C ALA A 11 28.43 5.15 24.82
N ALA A 12 27.84 5.61 25.93
CA ALA A 12 26.39 5.68 26.07
C ALA A 12 25.76 6.67 25.06
N ALA A 13 26.41 7.81 24.84
CA ALA A 13 25.95 8.79 23.85
C ALA A 13 25.99 8.22 22.42
N VAL A 14 27.06 7.52 22.04
CA VAL A 14 27.17 6.86 20.73
C VAL A 14 26.09 5.79 20.58
N MET A 15 25.88 4.95 21.61
CA MET A 15 24.85 3.92 21.61
C MET A 15 23.44 4.51 21.46
N GLY A 16 23.16 5.65 22.12
CA GLY A 16 21.90 6.37 21.97
C GLY A 16 21.64 6.84 20.53
N ILE A 17 22.66 7.38 19.86
CA ILE A 17 22.57 7.80 18.45
C ILE A 17 22.31 6.59 17.55
N VAL A 18 23.00 5.47 17.77
CA VAL A 18 22.83 4.24 16.99
C VAL A 18 21.41 3.69 17.14
N LEU A 19 20.89 3.62 18.38
CA LEU A 19 19.52 3.17 18.63
C LEU A 19 18.48 4.09 18.00
N MET A 20 18.70 5.42 18.07
CA MET A 20 17.83 6.39 17.42
C MET A 20 17.81 6.20 15.89
N ALA A 21 18.97 6.02 15.27
CA ALA A 21 19.08 5.74 13.84
C ALA A 21 18.36 4.44 13.46
N LEU A 22 18.51 3.38 14.26
CA LEU A 22 17.85 2.10 14.05
C LEU A 22 16.32 2.22 14.15
N CYS A 23 15.81 2.97 15.13
CA CYS A 23 14.38 3.25 15.27
C CYS A 23 13.82 3.98 14.03
N ILE A 24 14.54 4.97 13.51
CA ILE A 24 14.12 5.70 12.30
C ILE A 24 14.06 4.75 11.10
N LEU A 25 15.08 3.91 10.91
CA LEU A 25 15.09 2.93 9.82
C LEU A 25 13.92 1.96 9.91
N LEU A 26 13.62 1.41 11.09
CA LEU A 26 12.47 0.52 11.30
C LEU A 26 11.14 1.21 10.97
N GLN A 27 10.94 2.43 11.44
CA GLN A 27 9.72 3.19 11.13
C GLN A 27 9.55 3.40 9.63
N THR A 28 10.64 3.70 8.91
CA THR A 28 10.56 3.87 7.45
C THR A 28 10.25 2.57 6.73
N ALA A 29 10.84 1.45 7.15
CA ALA A 29 10.59 0.14 6.56
C ALA A 29 9.14 -0.34 6.79
N LEU A 30 8.60 -0.11 7.99
CA LEU A 30 7.21 -0.41 8.30
C LEU A 30 6.25 0.42 7.46
N GLY A 31 6.54 1.72 7.27
CA GLY A 31 5.75 2.57 6.38
C GLY A 31 5.71 2.05 4.94
N TRP A 32 6.82 1.55 4.41
CA TRP A 32 6.85 0.95 3.06
C TRP A 32 6.03 -0.33 2.97
N LYS A 33 6.06 -1.16 4.02
CA LYS A 33 5.24 -2.38 4.10
C LYS A 33 3.75 -2.02 4.10
N GLU A 34 3.34 -1.08 4.94
CA GLU A 34 1.94 -0.65 5.04
C GLU A 34 1.41 -0.09 3.72
N ASP A 35 2.20 0.76 3.04
CA ASP A 35 1.84 1.29 1.73
C ASP A 35 1.69 0.16 0.69
N THR A 36 2.60 -0.83 0.70
CA THR A 36 2.56 -1.97 -0.24
C THR A 36 1.35 -2.87 0.00
N VAL A 37 1.06 -3.21 1.26
CA VAL A 37 -0.11 -4.01 1.64
C VAL A 37 -1.40 -3.28 1.28
N GLY A 38 -1.46 -1.96 1.53
CA GLY A 38 -2.62 -1.14 1.16
C GLY A 38 -2.89 -1.11 -0.34
N ILE A 39 -1.84 -1.03 -1.17
CA ILE A 39 -1.96 -1.09 -2.63
C ILE A 39 -2.41 -2.47 -3.11
N MET A 40 -1.87 -3.56 -2.54
CA MET A 40 -2.31 -4.92 -2.87
C MET A 40 -3.79 -5.13 -2.49
N LYS A 41 -4.19 -4.66 -1.30
CA LYS A 41 -5.59 -4.71 -0.86
C LYS A 41 -6.50 -3.85 -1.74
N LEU A 42 -6.02 -2.71 -2.24
CA LEU A 42 -6.75 -1.92 -3.22
C LEU A 42 -7.02 -2.72 -4.50
N HIS A 43 -6.00 -3.41 -5.01
CA HIS A 43 -6.14 -4.24 -6.21
C HIS A 43 -7.14 -5.38 -6.01
N GLU A 44 -7.01 -6.12 -4.90
CA GLU A 44 -7.96 -7.18 -4.52
C GLU A 44 -9.39 -6.65 -4.41
N THR A 45 -9.59 -5.49 -3.78
CA THR A 45 -10.92 -4.89 -3.60
C THR A 45 -11.53 -4.45 -4.94
N VAL A 46 -10.72 -3.89 -5.83
CA VAL A 46 -11.16 -3.49 -7.18
C VAL A 46 -11.52 -4.72 -8.01
N GLU A 47 -10.73 -5.80 -7.99
CA GLU A 47 -11.04 -7.05 -8.69
C GLU A 47 -12.27 -7.75 -8.12
N TYR A 48 -12.42 -7.75 -6.80
CA TYR A 48 -13.60 -8.30 -6.13
C TYR A 48 -14.88 -7.61 -6.60
N MET A 49 -14.89 -6.27 -6.64
CA MET A 49 -16.00 -5.46 -7.14
C MET A 49 -16.25 -5.67 -8.64
N ARG A 50 -15.16 -5.85 -9.42
CA ARG A 50 -15.26 -6.11 -10.86
C ARG A 50 -15.98 -7.43 -11.16
N TYR A 51 -15.82 -8.43 -10.29
CA TYR A 51 -16.45 -9.75 -10.43
C TYR A 51 -17.85 -9.83 -9.79
N HIS A 52 -18.02 -9.25 -8.59
CA HIS A 52 -19.28 -9.25 -7.87
C HIS A 52 -20.05 -7.95 -8.13
N LYS A 53 -20.91 -7.97 -9.16
CA LYS A 53 -21.76 -6.83 -9.61
C LYS A 53 -22.85 -6.40 -8.62
N ASP A 54 -22.90 -6.99 -7.42
CA ASP A 54 -23.96 -6.74 -6.44
C ASP A 54 -23.71 -5.48 -5.59
N LEU A 55 -22.50 -4.91 -5.61
CA LEU A 55 -22.15 -3.71 -4.85
C LEU A 55 -21.72 -2.57 -5.77
N SER A 56 -22.40 -1.42 -5.67
CA SER A 56 -22.07 -0.20 -6.41
C SER A 56 -20.92 0.61 -5.79
N SER A 57 -20.67 0.42 -4.48
CA SER A 57 -19.55 1.04 -3.77
C SER A 57 -19.10 0.17 -2.59
N LEU A 58 -17.80 0.13 -2.34
CA LEU A 58 -17.19 -0.60 -1.24
C LEU A 58 -16.08 0.24 -0.61
N SER A 59 -16.16 0.43 0.70
CA SER A 59 -15.16 1.15 1.49
C SER A 59 -14.55 0.21 2.50
N VAL A 60 -13.22 0.12 2.50
CA VAL A 60 -12.45 -0.65 3.47
C VAL A 60 -11.72 0.35 4.37
N PRO A 61 -12.31 0.74 5.52
CA PRO A 61 -11.81 1.84 6.34
C PRO A 61 -10.45 1.52 6.98
N GLU A 62 -10.16 0.25 7.27
CA GLU A 62 -8.88 -0.21 7.83
C GLU A 62 -7.69 0.24 6.98
N TYR A 63 -7.83 0.17 5.66
CA TYR A 63 -6.81 0.56 4.70
C TYR A 63 -7.11 1.91 4.01
N ARG A 64 -8.14 2.64 4.44
CA ARG A 64 -8.60 3.90 3.80
C ARG A 64 -8.81 3.76 2.29
N ILE A 65 -9.38 2.63 1.87
CA ILE A 65 -9.67 2.33 0.48
C ILE A 65 -11.13 2.70 0.19
N GLN A 66 -11.36 3.41 -0.91
CA GLN A 66 -12.69 3.66 -1.44
C GLN A 66 -12.75 3.19 -2.89
N VAL A 67 -13.68 2.28 -3.17
CA VAL A 67 -13.94 1.77 -4.53
C VAL A 67 -15.37 2.12 -4.90
N SER A 68 -15.53 2.76 -6.05
CA SER A 68 -16.82 3.11 -6.63
C SER A 68 -16.88 2.61 -8.05
N GLU A 69 -18.02 2.03 -8.39
CA GLU A 69 -18.38 1.76 -9.77
C GLU A 69 -18.90 3.06 -10.41
N ASN A 70 -18.48 3.35 -11.64
CA ASN A 70 -19.00 4.47 -12.41
C ASN A 70 -19.29 3.98 -13.84
N GLY A 71 -20.52 3.50 -14.05
CA GLY A 71 -20.97 2.96 -15.33
C GLY A 71 -20.21 1.69 -15.73
N LYS A 72 -19.43 1.74 -16.81
CA LYS A 72 -18.66 0.60 -17.33
C LYS A 72 -17.27 0.41 -16.68
N LYS A 73 -16.94 1.17 -15.64
CA LYS A 73 -15.60 1.15 -15.02
C LYS A 73 -15.67 1.07 -13.51
N VAL A 74 -14.76 0.29 -12.92
CA VAL A 74 -14.53 0.19 -11.48
C VAL A 74 -13.28 1.00 -11.16
N SER A 75 -13.42 1.99 -10.29
CA SER A 75 -12.30 2.82 -9.85
C SER A 75 -12.13 2.74 -8.35
N GLY A 76 -10.89 2.55 -7.92
CA GLY A 76 -10.50 2.48 -6.52
C GLY A 76 -9.41 3.49 -6.19
N GLN A 77 -9.47 4.05 -5.00
CA GLN A 77 -8.43 4.93 -4.46
C GLN A 77 -7.97 4.43 -3.09
N TYR A 78 -6.66 4.37 -2.91
CA TYR A 78 -5.99 4.16 -1.64
C TYR A 78 -5.32 5.44 -1.19
N LEU A 79 -5.64 5.90 0.03
CA LEU A 79 -4.99 7.04 0.67
C LEU A 79 -3.98 6.54 1.72
N GLY A 80 -2.77 6.21 1.26
CA GLY A 80 -1.64 5.87 2.12
C GLY A 80 -1.04 7.10 2.81
N ASN A 81 -0.10 6.85 3.73
CA ASN A 81 0.48 7.91 4.57
C ASN A 81 1.46 8.81 3.77
N LYS A 82 2.10 8.26 2.73
CA LYS A 82 3.01 9.00 1.83
C LYS A 82 2.58 8.95 0.37
N ARG A 83 1.78 7.97 -0.04
CA ARG A 83 1.41 7.74 -1.44
C ARG A 83 -0.09 7.58 -1.59
N THR A 84 -0.65 8.29 -2.56
CA THR A 84 -2.02 8.09 -3.02
C THR A 84 -1.96 7.31 -4.32
N VAL A 85 -2.65 6.17 -4.39
CA VAL A 85 -2.70 5.33 -5.58
C VAL A 85 -4.15 5.21 -6.02
N ARG A 86 -4.37 5.41 -7.32
CA ARG A 86 -5.67 5.26 -7.96
C ARG A 86 -5.55 4.18 -9.03
N ILE A 87 -6.51 3.28 -9.04
CA ILE A 87 -6.59 2.19 -10.01
C ILE A 87 -7.96 2.27 -10.66
N GLU A 88 -7.98 2.16 -11.98
CA GLU A 88 -9.20 2.17 -12.79
C GLU A 88 -9.14 0.96 -13.73
N HIS A 89 -10.18 0.14 -13.70
CA HIS A 89 -10.34 -1.00 -14.58
C HIS A 89 -11.71 -0.96 -15.24
N ASP A 90 -11.77 -1.41 -16.50
CA ASP A 90 -13.03 -1.64 -17.18
C ASP A 90 -13.77 -2.83 -16.53
N LEU A 91 -15.11 -2.82 -16.58
CA LEU A 91 -15.92 -3.90 -16.04
C LEU A 91 -15.51 -5.25 -16.64
N TYR A 92 -15.66 -6.31 -15.84
CA TYR A 92 -15.35 -7.65 -16.32
C TYR A 92 -16.45 -8.12 -17.29
N GLU A 93 -16.10 -8.22 -18.57
CA GLU A 93 -16.87 -8.89 -19.60
C GLU A 93 -16.18 -10.24 -19.91
N PRO A 94 -16.80 -11.39 -19.59
CA PRO A 94 -16.15 -12.70 -19.70
C PRO A 94 -15.73 -13.04 -21.14
N GLU A 95 -16.40 -12.47 -22.13
CA GLU A 95 -16.10 -12.65 -23.56
C GLU A 95 -14.76 -12.03 -23.97
N GLU A 96 -14.43 -10.85 -23.46
CA GLU A 96 -13.14 -10.19 -23.69
C GLU A 96 -11.99 -10.96 -23.00
N PHE A 97 -12.24 -11.52 -21.81
CA PHE A 97 -11.26 -12.35 -21.13
C PHE A 97 -10.91 -13.62 -21.92
N ILE A 98 -11.92 -14.35 -22.42
CA ILE A 98 -11.70 -15.54 -23.26
C ILE A 98 -10.98 -15.17 -24.55
N ARG A 99 -11.30 -14.03 -25.16
CA ARG A 99 -10.60 -13.51 -26.34
C ARG A 99 -9.12 -13.23 -26.07
N MET A 100 -8.82 -12.67 -24.90
CA MET A 100 -7.45 -12.37 -24.51
C MET A 100 -6.64 -13.65 -24.27
N ILE A 101 -7.24 -14.67 -23.65
CA ILE A 101 -6.61 -15.98 -23.48
C ILE A 101 -6.36 -16.66 -24.84
N SER A 102 -7.32 -16.61 -25.76
CA SER A 102 -7.14 -17.23 -27.07
C SER A 102 -5.97 -16.63 -27.85
N LEU A 103 -5.70 -15.33 -27.67
CA LEU A 103 -4.55 -14.65 -28.29
C LEU A 103 -3.19 -15.03 -27.69
N ILE A 104 -3.16 -15.61 -26.49
CA ILE A 104 -1.92 -16.04 -25.81
C ILE A 104 -1.62 -17.51 -26.10
N VAL A 105 -2.67 -18.30 -26.36
CA VAL A 105 -2.57 -19.75 -26.62
C VAL A 105 -2.20 -20.04 -28.09
N GLU A 106 -2.37 -19.06 -28.98
CA GLU A 106 -1.92 -19.09 -30.38
C GLU A 106 -0.46 -18.66 -30.53
#